data_AF-A0A8D2DE02-F1
#
_entry.id   AF-A0A8D2DE02-F1
#
_cell.length_a   1.000
_cell.length_b   1.000
_cell.length_c   1.000
_cell.angle_alpha   90.00
_cell.angle_beta   90.00
_cell.angle_gamma   90.00
#
_symmetry.space_group_name_H-M   'P 1'
#
loop_
_entity.id
_entity.type
_entity.pdbx_description
1 polymer ?
#
loop_
_entity_poly.entity_id
_entity_poly.type
_entity_poly.pdbx_seq_one_letter_code
_entity_poly.pdbx_strand_id
1 'polypeptide(L)'
;MPMKGRFPIRRTLQYLGQGNVVFKDSVKVMTVNYNTHGELGEGARRFVFFNIPQIQYKNPWVQIMLFKNMTPSPFLRFYLGKRSTERRRRSSSCHTQRTSGPGNTACGSACARWRGRCPARAWCPCPRR
;
A
#
# COMPACT_ATOMS: atom_id res chain seq x y z
N MET A 1 8.52 15.33 -20.62
CA MET A 1 7.15 15.82 -20.88
C MET A 1 6.41 15.93 -19.54
N PRO A 2 5.66 17.01 -19.28
CA PRO A 2 4.87 17.14 -18.05
C PRO A 2 3.71 16.13 -18.04
N MET A 3 3.37 15.61 -16.86
CA MET A 3 2.27 14.66 -16.70
C MET A 3 0.92 15.32 -17.03
N LYS A 4 0.11 14.66 -17.87
CA LYS A 4 -1.20 15.17 -18.29
C LYS A 4 -2.23 15.15 -17.15
N GLY A 5 -2.98 16.24 -16.98
CA GLY A 5 -4.16 16.33 -16.10
C GLY A 5 -4.05 17.37 -14.98
N ARG A 6 -5.20 17.83 -14.46
CA ARG A 6 -5.26 18.72 -13.30
C ARG A 6 -4.84 17.93 -12.05
N PHE A 7 -3.79 18.35 -11.36
CA PHE A 7 -3.16 17.67 -10.21
C PHE A 7 -2.50 16.31 -10.53
N PRO A 8 -1.32 16.31 -11.19
CA PRO A 8 -0.57 15.09 -11.50
C PRO A 8 -0.02 14.38 -10.25
N ILE A 9 0.18 15.11 -9.15
CA ILE A 9 0.71 14.58 -7.87
C ILE A 9 -0.06 13.36 -7.36
N ARG A 10 -1.36 13.25 -7.66
CA ARG A 10 -2.22 12.15 -7.20
C ARG A 10 -1.89 10.79 -7.82
N ARG A 11 -1.08 10.78 -8.87
CA ARG A 11 -0.60 9.56 -9.53
C ARG A 11 0.78 9.11 -9.04
N THR A 12 1.36 9.83 -8.09
CA THR A 12 2.66 9.46 -7.49
C THR A 12 2.48 8.38 -6.42
N LEU A 13 3.45 7.47 -6.30
CA LEU A 13 3.44 6.42 -5.27
C LEU A 13 3.46 7.01 -3.87
N GLN A 14 4.15 8.13 -3.67
CA GLN A 14 4.19 8.84 -2.39
C GLN A 14 2.79 9.27 -1.94
N TYR A 15 1.99 9.87 -2.84
CA TYR A 15 0.63 10.29 -2.51
C TYR A 15 -0.31 9.11 -2.24
N LEU A 16 -0.21 8.03 -3.03
CA LEU A 16 -1.03 6.83 -2.84
C LEU A 16 -0.67 6.10 -1.52
N GLY A 17 0.60 6.13 -1.13
CA GLY A 17 1.10 5.53 0.11
C GLY A 17 0.68 6.25 1.39
N GLN A 18 0.43 7.57 1.32
CA GLN A 18 0.05 8.42 2.45
C GLN A 18 -1.36 8.17 3.00
N GLY A 19 -2.23 7.48 2.25
CA GLY A 19 -3.59 7.17 2.71
C GLY A 19 -3.59 6.23 3.92
N ASN A 20 -4.30 6.61 4.99
CA ASN A 20 -4.37 5.82 6.24
C ASN A 20 -5.59 4.88 6.31
N VAL A 21 -6.41 4.82 5.26
CA VAL A 21 -7.68 4.07 5.27
C VAL A 21 -7.46 2.65 4.74
N VAL A 22 -7.40 1.68 5.66
CA VAL A 22 -7.39 0.24 5.35
C VAL A 22 -8.71 -0.37 5.80
N PHE A 23 -9.40 -1.06 4.90
CA PHE A 23 -10.67 -1.70 5.21
C PHE A 23 -10.48 -3.02 5.95
N LYS A 24 -11.50 -3.41 6.71
CA LYS A 24 -11.58 -4.73 7.31
C LYS A 24 -11.95 -5.75 6.24
N ASP A 25 -11.53 -7.00 6.43
CA ASP A 25 -11.79 -8.12 5.50
C ASP A 25 -13.28 -8.39 5.24
N SER A 26 -14.13 -7.92 6.15
CA SER A 26 -15.59 -7.99 6.03
C SER A 26 -16.12 -7.12 4.90
N VAL A 27 -15.46 -6.01 4.55
CA VAL A 27 -15.93 -5.11 3.49
C VAL A 27 -15.55 -5.71 2.14
N LYS A 28 -16.54 -5.98 1.28
CA LYS A 28 -16.31 -6.53 -0.05
C LYS A 28 -16.59 -5.52 -1.15
N VAL A 29 -17.68 -4.77 -1.02
CA VAL A 29 -18.07 -3.75 -2.00
C VAL A 29 -18.34 -2.42 -1.31
N MET A 30 -17.77 -1.35 -1.85
CA MET A 30 -18.05 0.02 -1.48
C MET A 30 -18.69 0.72 -2.68
N THR A 31 -19.85 1.34 -2.46
CA THR A 31 -20.54 2.13 -3.47
C THR A 31 -20.61 3.58 -3.02
N VAL A 32 -20.20 4.50 -3.89
CA VAL A 32 -20.25 5.95 -3.67
C VAL A 32 -21.24 6.56 -4.64
N ASN A 33 -22.32 7.11 -4.11
CA ASN A 33 -23.26 7.91 -4.88
C ASN A 33 -22.96 9.38 -4.65
N TYR A 34 -22.74 10.13 -5.72
CA TYR A 34 -22.51 11.57 -5.64
C TYR A 34 -23.09 12.32 -6.82
N ASN A 35 -23.33 13.62 -6.64
CA ASN A 35 -23.92 14.47 -7.67
C ASN A 35 -22.88 15.38 -8.29
N THR A 36 -23.00 15.66 -9.59
CA THR A 36 -22.11 16.58 -10.33
C THR A 36 -22.51 18.04 -10.21
N HIS A 37 -23.75 18.32 -9.78
CA HIS A 37 -24.27 19.67 -9.56
C HIS A 37 -24.70 19.87 -8.10
N GLY A 38 -24.72 21.14 -7.67
CA GLY A 38 -25.05 21.56 -6.31
C GLY A 38 -23.83 21.70 -5.38
N GLU A 39 -23.93 22.66 -4.46
CA GLU A 39 -22.92 22.97 -3.45
C GLU A 39 -22.85 21.91 -2.35
N LEU A 40 -24.01 21.36 -1.97
CA LEU A 40 -24.13 20.31 -0.95
C LEU A 40 -23.34 19.03 -1.31
N GLY A 41 -23.06 18.82 -2.60
CA GLY A 41 -22.30 17.68 -3.11
C GLY A 41 -20.79 17.93 -3.27
N GLU A 42 -20.29 19.12 -2.96
CA GLU A 42 -18.89 19.47 -3.24
C GLU A 42 -17.89 18.60 -2.46
N GLY A 43 -18.16 18.37 -1.16
CA GLY A 43 -17.34 17.51 -0.32
C GLY A 43 -17.25 16.08 -0.87
N ALA A 44 -18.36 15.53 -1.37
CA ALA A 44 -18.38 14.20 -1.97
C ALA A 44 -17.55 14.13 -3.27
N ARG A 45 -17.57 15.18 -4.11
CA ARG A 45 -16.71 15.25 -5.30
C ARG A 45 -15.24 15.31 -4.93
N ARG A 46 -14.88 16.14 -3.94
CA ARG A 46 -13.50 16.23 -3.44
C ARG A 46 -13.06 14.88 -2.87
N PHE A 47 -13.92 14.19 -2.14
CA PHE A 47 -13.65 12.86 -1.62
C PHE A 47 -13.36 11.85 -2.75
N VAL A 48 -14.21 11.81 -3.78
CA VAL A 48 -14.00 10.91 -4.94
C VAL A 48 -12.70 11.25 -5.68
N PHE A 49 -12.37 12.53 -5.79
CA PHE A 49 -11.22 13.00 -6.56
C PHE A 49 -9.87 12.78 -5.86
N PHE A 50 -9.81 12.89 -4.53
CA PHE A 50 -8.56 12.78 -3.76
C PHE A 50 -8.40 11.44 -3.04
N ASN A 51 -9.46 10.94 -2.39
CA ASN A 51 -9.34 9.83 -1.45
C ASN A 51 -9.54 8.46 -2.10
N ILE A 52 -10.38 8.35 -3.14
CA ILE A 52 -10.64 7.06 -3.79
C ILE A 52 -9.38 6.39 -4.34
N PRO A 53 -8.45 7.10 -5.03
CA PRO A 53 -7.20 6.49 -5.48
C PRO A 53 -6.36 5.93 -4.33
N GLN A 54 -6.29 6.64 -3.20
CA GLN A 54 -5.55 6.19 -2.02
C GLN A 54 -6.18 4.95 -1.39
N ILE A 55 -7.51 4.95 -1.24
CA ILE A 55 -8.26 3.82 -0.67
C ILE A 55 -8.11 2.59 -1.55
N GLN A 56 -8.23 2.74 -2.87
CA GLN A 56 -8.10 1.63 -3.81
C GLN A 56 -6.70 1.04 -3.82
N TYR A 57 -5.67 1.89 -3.75
CA TYR A 57 -4.28 1.43 -3.70
C TYR A 57 -3.98 0.59 -2.45
N LYS A 58 -4.56 0.96 -1.30
CA LYS A 58 -4.40 0.21 -0.04
C LYS A 58 -5.26 -1.06 0.01
N ASN A 59 -6.39 -1.09 -0.70
CA ASN A 59 -7.39 -2.15 -0.62
C ASN A 59 -7.69 -2.73 -2.01
N PRO A 60 -6.75 -3.48 -2.64
CA PRO A 60 -6.93 -4.00 -3.99
C PRO A 60 -8.06 -5.04 -4.09
N TRP A 61 -8.40 -5.69 -2.99
CA TRP A 61 -9.41 -6.75 -2.92
C TRP A 61 -10.84 -6.25 -2.69
N VAL A 62 -11.02 -4.95 -2.49
CA VAL A 62 -12.34 -4.34 -2.28
C VAL A 62 -12.78 -3.67 -3.58
N GLN A 63 -13.98 -4.04 -4.06
CA GLN A 63 -14.55 -3.41 -5.24
C GLN A 63 -15.16 -2.05 -4.88
N ILE A 64 -14.73 -0.99 -5.55
CA ILE A 64 -15.27 0.35 -5.39
C ILE A 64 -16.07 0.72 -6.64
N MET A 65 -17.35 1.06 -6.48
CA MET A 65 -18.21 1.53 -7.57
C MET A 65 -18.64 2.97 -7.32
N LEU A 66 -18.67 3.76 -8.39
CA LEU A 66 -19.00 5.18 -8.36
C LEU A 66 -20.26 5.40 -9.20
N PHE A 67 -21.29 5.99 -8.60
CA PHE A 67 -22.55 6.31 -9.24
C PHE A 67 -22.76 7.82 -9.21
N LYS A 68 -23.25 8.36 -10.32
CA LYS A 68 -23.42 9.81 -10.53
C LYS A 68 -24.89 10.13 -10.72
N ASN A 69 -25.39 11.15 -10.02
CA ASN A 69 -26.73 11.74 -10.22
C ASN A 69 -27.91 10.74 -10.12
N MET A 70 -27.74 9.63 -9.38
CA MET A 70 -28.80 8.65 -9.15
C MET A 70 -29.75 9.09 -8.03
N THR A 71 -29.25 9.87 -7.07
CA THR A 71 -29.99 10.29 -5.89
C THR A 71 -29.77 11.76 -5.61
N PRO A 72 -30.76 12.50 -5.08
CA PRO A 72 -30.63 13.94 -4.83
C PRO A 72 -29.55 14.29 -3.79
N SER A 73 -29.24 13.37 -2.88
CA SER A 73 -28.21 13.53 -1.86
C SER A 73 -27.08 12.50 -2.03
N PRO A 74 -25.80 12.89 -1.83
CA PRO A 74 -24.67 11.98 -1.89
C PRO A 74 -24.62 11.06 -0.66
N PHE A 75 -24.30 9.78 -0.86
CA PHE A 75 -24.12 8.84 0.24
C PHE A 75 -23.12 7.73 -0.08
N LEU A 76 -22.60 7.13 0.98
CA LEU A 76 -21.72 5.97 0.94
C LEU A 76 -22.49 4.74 1.42
N ARG A 77 -22.37 3.64 0.69
CA ARG A 77 -22.96 2.37 1.08
C ARG A 77 -21.92 1.27 0.98
N PHE A 78 -21.85 0.45 2.03
CA PHE A 78 -20.90 -0.64 2.15
C PHE A 78 -21.66 -1.96 2.21
N TYR A 79 -21.21 -2.92 1.43
CA TYR A 79 -21.71 -4.30 1.47
C TYR A 79 -20.67 -5.16 2.17
N LEU A 80 -21.10 -5.70 3.30
CA LEU A 80 -20.29 -6.53 4.18
C LEU A 80 -20.55 -8.00 3.82
N GLY A 81 -19.48 -8.77 3.65
CA GLY A 81 -19.56 -10.23 3.60
C GLY A 81 -20.02 -10.80 4.94
N LYS A 82 -20.62 -12.00 4.91
CA LYS A 82 -21.03 -12.71 6.12
C LYS A 82 -19.81 -12.84 7.05
N ARG A 83 -19.95 -12.35 8.28
CA ARG A 83 -19.06 -12.71 9.38
C ARG A 83 -19.28 -14.20 9.64
N SER A 84 -18.36 -15.06 9.20
CA SER A 84 -18.12 -16.25 10.00
C SER A 84 -17.65 -15.76 11.35
N THR A 85 -18.30 -16.22 12.41
CA THR A 85 -18.05 -15.87 13.80
C THR A 85 -16.69 -16.45 14.23
N GLU A 86 -15.60 -16.01 13.62
CA GLU A 86 -14.27 -16.37 14.07
C GLU A 86 -13.93 -15.47 15.28
N ARG A 87 -13.81 -16.12 16.44
CA ARG A 87 -13.47 -15.54 17.73
C ARG A 87 -12.34 -14.52 17.58
N ARG A 88 -12.47 -13.38 18.28
CA ARG A 88 -11.37 -12.45 18.61
C ARG A 88 -10.11 -13.27 18.96
N ARG A 89 -9.20 -13.46 18.01
CA ARG A 89 -7.82 -13.81 18.32
C ARG A 89 -7.04 -12.51 18.39
N ARG A 90 -6.38 -12.38 19.54
CA ARG A 90 -5.61 -11.25 20.03
C ARG A 90 -4.66 -10.71 18.95
N SER A 91 -4.47 -9.39 19.03
CA SER A 91 -3.34 -8.61 18.54
C SER A 91 -2.19 -9.46 17.98
N SER A 92 -2.15 -9.64 16.66
CA SER A 92 -0.93 -10.09 16.00
C SER A 92 0.00 -8.89 15.91
N SER A 93 0.86 -8.73 16.92
CA SER A 93 2.19 -8.19 16.70
C SER A 93 2.92 -9.16 15.78
N CYS A 94 2.75 -9.02 14.46
CA CYS A 94 3.62 -9.72 13.54
C CYS A 94 5.00 -9.06 13.64
N HIS A 95 5.92 -9.78 14.28
CA HIS A 95 7.35 -9.61 14.04
C HIS A 95 7.57 -9.44 12.54
N THR A 96 8.19 -8.32 12.16
CA THR A 96 8.86 -8.19 10.88
C THR A 96 9.97 -9.26 10.85
N GLN A 97 9.64 -10.46 10.40
CA GLN A 97 10.67 -11.40 9.99
C GLN A 97 11.38 -10.76 8.80
N ARG A 98 12.67 -10.47 8.99
CA ARG A 98 13.59 -10.15 7.90
C ARG A 98 13.68 -11.38 7.00
N THR A 99 12.83 -11.48 5.99
CA THR A 99 13.12 -12.31 4.81
C THR A 99 13.88 -11.45 3.82
N SER A 100 15.09 -11.03 4.19
CA SER A 100 16.10 -10.69 3.18
C SER A 100 16.70 -12.02 2.73
N GLY A 101 16.15 -12.60 1.65
CA GLY A 101 16.88 -13.58 0.88
C GLY A 101 18.21 -12.96 0.39
N PRO A 102 19.31 -13.71 0.33
CA PRO A 102 20.58 -13.18 -0.16
C PRO A 102 20.50 -13.10 -1.68
N GLY A 103 19.94 -12.01 -2.20
CA GLY A 103 19.76 -11.85 -3.64
C GLY A 103 19.04 -10.56 -3.96
N ASN A 104 19.77 -9.45 -3.90
CA ASN A 104 19.60 -8.21 -4.66
C ASN A 104 20.17 -7.01 -3.88
N THR A 105 21.45 -7.11 -3.50
CA THR A 105 22.27 -5.93 -3.23
C THR A 105 23.63 -6.18 -3.87
N ALA A 106 23.81 -5.71 -5.10
CA ALA A 106 25.12 -5.60 -5.76
C ALA A 106 26.01 -4.52 -5.11
N CYS A 107 25.86 -4.28 -3.80
CA CYS A 107 26.60 -3.28 -3.04
C CYS A 107 26.79 -3.77 -1.59
N GLY A 108 27.23 -5.02 -1.45
CA GLY A 108 27.49 -5.66 -0.16
C GLY A 108 28.73 -6.55 -0.15
N SER A 109 29.61 -6.43 -1.14
CA SER A 109 30.78 -7.32 -1.28
C SER A 109 32.06 -6.83 -0.59
N ALA A 110 32.08 -5.67 0.08
CA ALA A 110 33.38 -5.10 0.52
C ALA A 110 33.61 -4.93 2.04
N CYS A 111 32.60 -4.85 2.91
CA CYS A 111 32.86 -4.30 4.27
C CYS A 111 32.54 -5.20 5.48
N ALA A 112 32.12 -6.45 5.33
CA ALA A 112 31.75 -7.28 6.49
C ALA A 112 32.38 -8.68 6.50
N ARG A 113 33.64 -8.81 6.09
CA ARG A 113 34.41 -10.06 6.25
C ARG A 113 35.79 -9.84 6.87
N TRP A 114 35.89 -8.96 7.86
CA TRP A 114 37.11 -8.76 8.63
C TRP A 114 36.81 -8.67 10.13
N ARG A 115 36.31 -9.76 10.71
CA ARG A 115 36.60 -10.10 12.11
C ARG A 115 36.73 -11.63 12.22
N GLY A 116 37.97 -12.10 12.39
CA GLY A 116 38.24 -13.35 13.08
C GLY A 116 38.22 -14.66 12.29
N ARG A 117 38.46 -14.68 10.98
CA ARG A 117 38.84 -15.94 10.29
C ARG A 117 40.09 -15.72 9.46
N CYS A 118 41.10 -16.55 9.70
CA CYS A 118 42.30 -16.63 8.90
C CYS A 118 41.92 -16.69 7.41
N PRO A 119 42.50 -15.85 6.54
CA PRO A 119 42.26 -15.95 5.12
C PRO A 119 42.74 -17.33 4.64
N ALA A 120 41.96 -17.93 3.74
CA ALA A 120 42.22 -19.24 3.17
C ALA A 120 43.64 -19.33 2.58
N ARG A 121 44.26 -20.52 2.71
CA ARG A 121 45.63 -20.89 2.28
C ARG A 121 46.03 -20.56 0.83
N ALA A 122 45.14 -20.01 0.00
CA ALA A 122 45.40 -19.70 -1.39
C ALA A 122 46.12 -18.35 -1.63
N TRP A 123 46.34 -17.53 -0.58
CA TRP A 123 46.83 -16.15 -0.74
C TRP A 123 48.14 -15.82 0.01
N CYS A 124 48.89 -16.82 0.47
CA CYS A 124 50.23 -16.59 1.04
C CYS A 124 51.26 -17.49 0.35
N PRO A 125 52.24 -16.93 -0.38
CA PRO A 125 53.45 -17.67 -0.72
C PRO A 125 54.27 -17.83 0.56
N CYS A 126 54.46 -19.05 1.05
CA CYS A 126 55.39 -19.30 2.16
C CYS A 126 56.84 -19.11 1.68
N PRO A 127 57.73 -18.50 2.49
CA PRO A 127 59.16 -18.45 2.17
C PRO A 127 59.75 -19.85 2.33
N ARG A 128 60.46 -20.33 1.30
CA ARG A 128 61.25 -21.57 1.38
C ARG A 128 62.50 -21.31 2.22
N ARG A 129 62.75 -22.19 3.19
CA ARG A 129 64.02 -22.30 3.90
C ARG A 129 64.82 -23.44 3.28
#